data_AF-A0A376TH23-F1
#
_entry.id   AF-A0A376TH23-F1
#
_cell.length_a   1.000
_cell.length_b   1.000
_cell.length_c   1.000
_cell.angle_alpha   90.00
_cell.angle_beta   90.00
_cell.angle_gamma   90.00
#
_symmetry.space_group_name_H-M   'P 1'
#
loop_
_entity.id
_entity.type
_entity.pdbx_description
1 polymer ?
#
loop_
_entity_poly.entity_id
_entity_poly.type
_entity_poly.pdbx_seq_one_letter_code
_entity_poly.pdbx_strand_id
1 'polypeptide(L)' 'MNKILLQCDNLCKRYQEGSVQTDVLHNVSFSVGEGENDGDRR' A
#
# COMPACT_ATOMS: atom_id res chain seq x y z
N MET A 1 -15.29 -5.91 17.20
CA MET A 1 -14.31 -4.91 16.74
C MET A 1 -13.53 -5.57 15.63
N ASN A 2 -13.61 -5.07 14.40
CA ASN A 2 -12.77 -5.60 13.33
C ASN A 2 -11.34 -5.15 13.65
N LYS A 3 -10.48 -6.11 13.97
CA LYS A 3 -9.11 -5.83 14.37
C LYS A 3 -8.32 -5.49 13.11
N ILE A 4 -7.83 -4.26 13.03
CA ILE A 4 -6.91 -3.84 11.96
C ILE A 4 -5.58 -4.55 12.21
N LEU A 5 -5.14 -5.33 11.23
CA LEU A 5 -3.86 -6.04 11.28
C LEU A 5 -2.73 -5.16 10.74
N LEU A 6 -2.99 -4.46 9.64
CA LEU A 6 -2.05 -3.54 9.01
C LEU A 6 -2.77 -2.24 8.67
N GLN A 7 -2.14 -1.12 8.98
CA GLN A 7 -2.56 0.20 8.52
C GLN A 7 -1.35 0.85 7.88
N CYS A 8 -1.55 1.39 6.69
CA CYS A 8 -0.56 2.17 5.98
C CYS A 8 -1.18 3.48 5.56
N ASP A 9 -0.54 4.58 5.93
CA ASP A 9 -1.01 5.92 5.60
C ASP A 9 0.05 6.63 4.75
N ASN A 10 -0.39 7.26 3.66
CA ASN A 10 0.46 8.04 2.76
C ASN A 10 1.71 7.28 2.26
N LEU A 11 1.54 6.01 1.89
CA LEU A 11 2.62 5.20 1.32
C LEU A 11 3.06 5.79 -0.02
N CYS A 12 4.33 6.18 -0.07
CA CYS A 12 5.01 6.62 -1.27
C CYS A 12 6.11 5.63 -1.62
N LYS A 13 6.29 5.36 -2.92
CA LYS A 13 7.37 4.51 -3.41
C LYS A 13 7.90 5.11 -4.70
N ARG A 14 9.22 5.30 -4.74
CA ARG A 14 9.98 5.77 -5.90
C ARG A 14 11.00 4.72 -6.29
N TYR A 15 11.18 4.52 -7.59
CA TYR A 15 12.34 3.83 -8.14
C TYR A 15 13.23 4.84 -8.86
N GLN A 16 14.53 4.58 -8.81
CA GLN A 16 15.52 5.34 -9.56
C GLN A 16 16.37 4.37 -10.38
N GLU A 17 16.45 4.64 -11.68
CA GLU A 17 17.30 3.92 -12.63
C GLU A 17 18.19 4.95 -13.35
N GLY A 18 19.46 4.99 -12.96
CA GLY A 18 20.38 6.05 -13.40
C GLY A 18 19.87 7.44 -12.99
N SER A 19 19.65 8.32 -13.98
CA SER A 19 19.07 9.65 -13.77
C SER A 19 17.54 9.68 -13.80
N VAL A 20 16.88 8.57 -14.16
CA VAL A 20 15.42 8.51 -14.24
C VAL A 20 14.86 8.19 -12.88
N GLN A 21 13.90 9.00 -12.43
CA GLN A 21 13.12 8.76 -11.22
C GLN A 21 11.66 8.53 -11.59
N THR A 22 11.07 7.48 -11.01
CA THR A 22 9.69 7.10 -11.23
C THR A 22 9.01 6.87 -9.89
N ASP A 23 8.07 7.74 -9.56
CA ASP A 23 7.15 7.50 -8.45
C ASP A 23 6.10 6.46 -8.87
N VAL A 24 6.04 5.34 -8.15
CA VAL A 24 5.12 4.23 -8.42
C VAL A 24 3.95 4.19 -7.44
N LEU A 25 4.11 4.74 -6.23
CA LEU A 25 3.01 4.96 -5.29
C LEU A 25 3.05 6.41 -4.83
N HIS A 26 1.87 7.06 -4.82
CA HIS A 26 1.71 8.46 -4.45
C HIS A 26 0.64 8.57 -3.36
N ASN A 27 1.05 8.76 -2.11
CA ASN A 27 0.18 8.92 -0.95
C ASN A 27 -0.91 7.83 -0.85
N VAL A 28 -0.53 6.57 -1.03
CA VAL A 28 -1.47 5.45 -0.97
C VAL A 28 -1.77 5.12 0.49
N SER A 29 -3.03 5.19 0.89
CA SER A 29 -3.47 4.77 2.23
C SER A 29 -4.36 3.53 2.13
N PHE A 30 -4.10 2.54 2.97
CA PHE A 30 -4.89 1.31 3.04
C PHE A 30 -4.82 0.69 4.44
N SER A 31 -5.80 -0.15 4.74
CA SER A 31 -5.81 -0.99 5.93
C SER A 31 -6.21 -2.41 5.56
N VAL A 32 -5.64 -3.39 6.25
CA VAL A 32 -5.99 -4.81 6.11
C VAL A 32 -6.55 -5.28 7.44
N GLY A 33 -7.77 -5.79 7.42
CA GLY A 33 -8.42 -6.44 8.55
C GLY A 33 -7.91 -7.87 8.78
N GLU A 34 -7.95 -8.33 10.03
CA GLU A 34 -7.68 -9.73 10.33
C GLU A 34 -8.68 -10.66 9.61
N GLY A 35 -8.17 -11.61 8.81
CA GLY A 35 -8.98 -12.52 8.00
C GLY A 35 -9.37 -11.98 6.62
N GLU A 36 -9.01 -10.74 6.27
CA GLU A 36 -9.14 -10.23 4.91
C GLU A 36 -8.06 -10.85 4.02
N ASN A 37 -8.47 -11.60 2.99
CA ASN A 37 -7.58 -12.01 1.90
C ASN A 37 -7.67 -10.92 0.82
N ASP A 38 -6.67 -10.04 0.75
CA ASP A 38 -6.58 -8.97 -0.25
C ASP A 38 -6.68 -9.47 -1.72
N GLY A 39 -6.50 -10.78 -1.95
CA GLY A 39 -6.62 -11.43 -3.27
C GLY A 39 -8.03 -11.86 -3.70
N ASP A 40 -9.07 -11.71 -2.87
CA ASP A 40 -10.48 -12.09 -3.19
C ASP A 40 -11.39 -10.86 -3.39
N ARG A 41 -10.83 -9.73 -3.85
CA ARG A 41 -11.63 -8.62 -4.37
C ARG A 41 -11.88 -8.86 -5.86
N ARG A 42 -12.94 -9.62 -6.17
CA ARG A 42 -13.57 -9.60 -7.51
C ARG A 42 -14.41 -8.34 -7.69
#